data_AF-A0A0F4IG69-F1
#
_entry.id   AF-A0A0F4IG69-F1
#
_cell.length_a   1.000
_cell.length_b   1.000
_cell.length_c   1.000
_cell.angle_alpha   90.00
_cell.angle_beta   90.00
_cell.angle_gamma   90.00
#
_symmetry.space_group_name_H-M   'P 1'
#
loop_
_entity.id
_entity.type
_entity.pdbx_description
1 polymer ?
#
loop_
_entity_poly.entity_id
_entity_poly.type
_entity_poly.pdbx_seq_one_letter_code
_entity_poly.pdbx_strand_id
1 'polypeptide(L)' 'PKAYITLAAGWEPGKETARLLFAHSRAVLSPYKRIRRIEFAELPKTVSGKIRRVELRDLTAAGSAQEYDEADLAG' A
#
# COMPACT_ATOMS: atom_id res chain seq x y z
N PRO A 1 -0.39 -9.18 -4.41
CA PRO A 1 -0.77 -7.82 -4.90
C PRO A 1 -0.27 -6.77 -3.91
N LYS A 2 0.30 -5.66 -4.42
CA LYS A 2 0.84 -4.54 -3.61
C LYS A 2 -0.06 -3.31 -3.75
N ALA A 3 -0.22 -2.55 -2.68
CA ALA A 3 -0.87 -1.24 -2.69
C ALA A 3 0.11 -0.14 -2.25
N TYR A 4 0.14 0.97 -2.98
CA TYR A 4 0.77 2.21 -2.54
C TYR A 4 -0.27 3.10 -1.87
N ILE A 5 0.07 3.63 -0.70
CA ILE A 5 -0.87 4.36 0.15
C ILE A 5 -0.25 5.69 0.56
N THR A 6 -0.92 6.79 0.22
CA THR A 6 -0.66 8.10 0.82
C THR A 6 -1.62 8.28 1.98
N LEU A 7 -1.09 8.57 3.16
CA LEU A 7 -1.89 8.76 4.37
C LEU A 7 -2.51 10.15 4.41
N ALA A 8 -3.67 10.24 5.08
CA ALA A 8 -4.25 11.53 5.43
C ALA A 8 -3.41 12.22 6.51
N ALA A 9 -3.54 13.54 6.65
CA ALA A 9 -2.88 14.29 7.71
C ALA A 9 -3.21 13.71 9.10
N GLY A 10 -2.20 13.65 9.97
CA GLY A 10 -2.32 13.11 11.34
C GLY A 10 -2.16 11.60 11.45
N TRP A 11 -1.87 10.89 10.36
CA TRP A 11 -1.54 9.46 10.37
C TRP A 11 -0.07 9.23 10.05
N GLU A 12 0.59 8.38 10.84
CA GLU A 12 1.97 8.00 10.62
C GLU A 12 2.10 6.66 9.87
N PRO A 13 3.04 6.55 8.92
CA PRO A 13 3.34 5.27 8.29
C PRO A 13 4.03 4.34 9.28
N GLY A 14 3.58 3.09 9.36
CA GLY A 14 4.14 2.14 10.31
C GLY A 14 3.42 0.80 10.34
N LYS A 15 3.97 -0.14 11.10
CA LYS A 15 3.42 -1.49 11.27
C LYS A 15 1.99 -1.46 11.82
N GLU A 16 1.70 -0.57 12.76
CA GLU A 16 0.37 -0.43 13.35
C GLU A 16 -0.65 0.04 12.30
N THR A 17 -0.37 1.13 11.60
CA THR A 17 -1.21 1.64 10.51
C THR A 17 -1.40 0.59 9.41
N ALA A 18 -0.35 -0.14 9.05
CA ALA A 18 -0.45 -1.24 8.07
C ALA A 18 -1.38 -2.36 8.54
N ARG A 19 -1.31 -2.77 9.82
CA ARG A 19 -2.21 -3.78 10.40
C ARG A 19 -3.68 -3.36 10.32
N LEU A 20 -3.99 -2.10 10.62
CA LEU A 20 -5.34 -1.55 10.51
C LEU A 20 -5.87 -1.63 9.07
N LEU A 21 -5.03 -1.29 8.09
CA LEU A 21 -5.38 -1.33 6.67
C LEU A 21 -5.59 -2.77 6.16
N PHE A 22 -4.74 -3.71 6.58
CA PHE A 22 -4.94 -5.13 6.26
C PHE A 22 -6.22 -5.68 6.89
N ALA A 23 -6.49 -5.36 8.16
CA ALA A 23 -7.72 -5.75 8.84
C ALA A 23 -8.97 -5.22 8.10
N HIS A 24 -8.95 -3.95 7.70
CA HIS A 24 -10.02 -3.36 6.90
C HIS A 24 -10.19 -4.08 5.55
N SER A 25 -9.10 -4.31 4.81
CA SER A 25 -9.10 -5.06 3.55
C SER A 25 -9.72 -6.44 3.69
N ARG A 26 -9.39 -7.19 4.76
CA ARG A 26 -9.99 -8.52 5.03
C ARG A 26 -11.49 -8.46 5.28
N ALA A 27 -11.94 -7.42 5.98
CA ALA A 27 -13.35 -7.24 6.35
C ALA A 27 -14.22 -6.85 5.14
N VAL A 28 -13.69 -6.05 4.20
CA VAL A 28 -14.49 -5.46 3.10
C VAL A 28 -14.27 -6.12 1.74
N LEU A 29 -13.14 -6.82 1.53
CA LEU A 29 -12.79 -7.41 0.24
C LEU A 29 -12.92 -8.94 0.24
N SER A 30 -13.47 -9.46 -0.86
CA SER A 30 -13.42 -10.89 -1.17
C SER A 30 -11.96 -11.40 -1.23
N PRO A 31 -11.70 -12.67 -0.87
CA PRO A 31 -10.33 -13.20 -0.75
C PRO A 31 -9.39 -12.92 -1.93
N TYR A 32 -9.88 -13.02 -3.17
CA TYR A 32 -9.08 -12.80 -4.37
C TYR A 32 -8.72 -11.33 -4.64
N LYS A 33 -9.40 -10.38 -3.99
CA LYS A 33 -9.13 -8.93 -4.10
C LYS A 33 -8.24 -8.38 -3.00
N ARG A 34 -7.95 -9.18 -1.95
CA ARG A 34 -7.20 -8.71 -0.79
C ARG A 34 -5.77 -8.33 -1.17
N ILE A 35 -5.34 -7.18 -0.67
CA ILE A 35 -3.95 -6.74 -0.75
C ILE A 35 -3.10 -7.58 0.20
N ARG A 36 -1.85 -7.87 -0.20
CA ARG A 36 -0.90 -8.66 0.61
C ARG A 36 0.31 -7.84 1.07
N ARG A 37 0.60 -6.76 0.32
CA ARG A 37 1.74 -5.88 0.57
C ARG A 37 1.28 -4.43 0.52
N ILE A 38 1.77 -3.62 1.43
CA ILE A 38 1.53 -2.18 1.50
C ILE A 38 2.87 -1.45 1.48
N GLU A 39 2.93 -0.34 0.77
CA GLU A 39 4.02 0.64 0.90
C GLU A 39 3.42 2.04 1.06
N PHE A 40 3.90 2.77 2.07
CA PHE A 40 3.50 4.16 2.27
C PHE A 40 4.40 5.05 1.42
N ALA A 41 3.80 5.78 0.47
CA ALA A 41 4.52 6.65 -0.44
C ALA A 41 3.58 7.72 -1.01
N GLU A 42 4.15 8.78 -1.56
CA GLU A 42 3.40 9.70 -2.41
C GLU A 42 3.05 9.03 -3.74
N LEU A 43 1.83 9.28 -4.23
CA LEU A 43 1.41 8.75 -5.52
C LEU A 43 1.91 9.67 -6.66
N PRO A 44 2.72 9.18 -7.61
CA PRO A 44 3.19 9.98 -8.73
C PRO A 44 2.00 10.40 -9.57
N LYS A 45 1.94 11.69 -9.90
CA LYS A 45 0.86 12.29 -10.68
C LYS A 45 1.41 13.05 -11.87
N THR A 46 0.61 13.14 -12.93
CA THR A 46 0.85 14.09 -14.03
C THR A 46 0.59 15.52 -13.57
N VAL A 47 0.98 16.50 -14.39
CA VAL A 47 0.64 17.92 -14.19
C VAL A 47 -0.87 18.17 -14.05
N SER A 48 -1.70 17.31 -14.66
CA SER A 48 -3.17 17.34 -14.54
C SER A 48 -3.72 16.54 -13.35
N GLY A 49 -2.84 16.00 -12.49
CA GLY A 49 -3.21 15.28 -11.27
C GLY A 49 -3.55 13.79 -11.45
N LYS A 50 -3.43 13.22 -12.66
CA LYS A 50 -3.72 11.80 -12.91
C LYS A 50 -2.61 10.92 -12.34
N ILE A 51 -2.97 9.89 -11.57
CA ILE A 51 -2.01 8.92 -11.02
C ILE A 51 -1.30 8.15 -12.14
N ARG A 52 0.03 8.11 -12.09
CA ARG A 52 0.88 7.40 -13.05
C ARG A 52 1.12 5.96 -12.60
N ARG A 53 0.16 5.07 -12.87
CA ARG A 53 0.26 3.65 -12.47
C ARG A 53 1.42 2.89 -13.10
N VAL A 54 1.92 3.31 -14.26
CA VAL A 54 3.07 2.66 -14.91
C VAL A 54 4.32 2.77 -14.03
N GLU A 55 4.60 3.97 -13.52
CA GLU A 55 5.74 4.24 -12.64
C GLU A 55 5.64 3.44 -11.33
N LEU A 56 4.44 3.36 -10.75
CA LEU A 56 4.22 2.52 -9.57
C LEU A 56 4.48 1.02 -9.84
N ARG A 57 4.23 0.54 -11.06
CA ARG A 57 4.56 -0.85 -11.44
C ARG A 57 6.06 -1.03 -11.59
N ASP A 58 6.75 -0.07 -12.18
CA ASP A 58 8.21 -0.10 -12.33
C ASP A 58 8.89 -0.09 -10.96
N LEU A 59 8.44 0.76 -10.04
CA LEU A 59 8.90 0.76 -8.63
C LEU A 59 8.64 -0.58 -7.94
N THR A 60 7.48 -1.20 -8.19
CA THR A 60 7.17 -2.52 -7.63
C THR A 60 8.09 -3.60 -8.20
N ALA A 61 8.46 -3.52 -9.49
CA ALA A 61 9.36 -4.47 -10.13
C ALA A 61 10.81 -4.32 -9.67
N ALA A 62 11.24 -3.08 -9.40
CA ALA A 62 12.56 -2.79 -8.82
C ALA A 62 12.68 -3.30 -7.37
N GLY A 63 11.56 -3.35 -6.64
CA GLY A 63 11.51 -3.76 -5.24
C GLY A 63 11.85 -2.63 -4.27
N SER A 64 11.45 -2.80 -3.01
CA SER A 64 11.64 -1.79 -1.95
C SER A 64 11.83 -2.47 -0.59
N ALA A 65 12.70 -1.90 0.24
CA ALA A 65 12.90 -2.33 1.63
C ALA A 65 11.85 -1.76 2.60
N GLN A 66 10.96 -0.89 2.13
CA GLN A 66 9.97 -0.18 2.94
C GLN A 66 8.56 -0.80 2.84
N GLU A 67 8.47 -2.04 2.35
CA GLU A 67 7.23 -2.79 2.22
C GLU A 67 6.81 -3.44 3.54
N TYR A 68 5.51 -3.45 3.79
CA TYR A 68 4.88 -4.22 4.86
C TYR A 68 4.13 -5.40 4.24
N ASP A 69 4.51 -6.63 4.58
CA ASP A 69 3.76 -7.83 4.20
C ASP A 69 2.74 -8.19 5.29
N GLU A 70 1.54 -8.60 4.89
CA GLU A 70 0.49 -9.02 5.80
C GLU A 70 0.91 -10.22 6.66
N ALA A 71 1.67 -11.16 6.09
CA ALA A 71 2.11 -12.36 6.78
C ALA A 71 3.07 -12.05 7.94
N ASP A 72 3.97 -11.08 7.75
CA ASP A 72 4.96 -10.66 8.76
C ASP A 72 4.32 -9.89 9.92
N LEU A 73 3.10 -9.36 9.74
CA LEU A 73 2.38 -8.57 10.72
C LEU A 73 1.25 -9.32 11.42
N ALA A 74 0.96 -10.56 10.99
CA ALA A 74 -0.11 -11.40 11.52
C ALA A 74 0.29 -12.22 12.77
N GLY A 75 1.56 -12.15 13.18
CA GLY A 75 2.04 -12.62 14.49
C GLY A 75 1.93 -11.55 15.57
#